data_AF-A0A1H5NWT7-F1
#
_entry.id   AF-A0A1H5NWT7-F1
#
_cell.length_a   1.000
_cell.length_b   1.000
_cell.length_c   1.000
_cell.angle_alpha   90.00
_cell.angle_beta   90.00
_cell.angle_gamma   90.00
#
_symmetry.space_group_name_H-M   'P 1'
#
loop_
_entity.id
_entity.type
_entity.pdbx_description
1 polymer ?
#
loop_
_entity_poly.entity_id
_entity_poly.type
_entity_poly.pdbx_seq_one_letter_code
_entity_poly.pdbx_strand_id
1 'polypeptide(L)'
;MKKFIFAIATAFLAFGCTVVRYETPQPADVASLSQFPEKMQGLFISEDQDTLEVTQFKFHFRNGDEIQVKGDLCGNETVLKEFRNYYILNLKDEEVWDVFPVRLKNDDLQVFFSATASRAEELMEELKETSAVKEIPDEDGDLEYYLIAPTSEEFRRLMRKGLFDERLLFKRIK
;
A
#
# COMPACT_ATOMS: atom_id res chain seq x y z
N MET A 1 4.45 38.33 37.65
CA MET A 1 5.06 38.52 36.33
C MET A 1 5.01 37.20 35.57
N LYS A 2 4.30 37.24 34.44
CA LYS A 2 4.12 36.26 33.34
C LYS A 2 4.67 34.84 33.57
N LYS A 3 3.76 33.90 33.87
CA LYS A 3 3.95 32.48 33.58
C LYS A 3 3.76 32.30 32.07
N PHE A 4 4.84 32.07 31.34
CA PHE A 4 4.76 31.62 29.94
C PHE A 4 4.23 30.18 29.95
N ILE A 5 3.02 29.99 29.46
CA ILE A 5 2.52 28.67 29.07
C ILE A 5 2.68 28.62 27.55
N PHE A 6 3.74 27.96 27.10
CA PHE A 6 3.84 27.45 25.75
C PHE A 6 2.88 26.26 25.66
N ALA A 7 1.71 26.46 25.05
CA ALA A 7 0.87 25.36 24.60
C ALA A 7 1.19 25.11 23.11
N ILE A 8 2.33 24.46 22.86
CA ILE A 8 2.58 23.74 21.62
C ILE A 8 2.06 22.32 21.86
N ALA A 9 0.85 22.02 21.39
CA ALA A 9 0.34 20.65 21.34
C ALA A 9 -0.97 20.57 20.54
N THR A 10 -0.99 20.99 19.27
CA THR A 10 -2.12 20.64 18.39
C THR A 10 -1.67 20.57 16.93
N ALA A 11 -1.25 19.37 16.50
CA ALA A 11 -1.37 18.82 15.15
C ALA A 11 -0.50 17.55 15.08
N PHE A 12 -0.93 16.49 15.77
CA PHE A 12 -0.32 15.16 15.74
C PHE A 12 -1.38 14.14 15.30
N LEU A 13 -2.09 14.42 14.20
CA LEU A 13 -3.18 13.61 13.66
C LEU A 13 -3.06 13.44 12.13
N ALA A 14 -1.98 12.82 11.64
CA ALA A 14 -1.89 12.42 10.23
C ALA A 14 -0.90 11.25 10.05
N PHE A 15 -1.17 10.12 10.69
CA PHE A 15 -0.54 8.85 10.33
C PHE A 15 -1.68 7.90 9.92
N GLY A 16 -1.97 7.79 8.62
CA GLY A 16 -2.85 6.71 8.16
C GLY A 16 -3.56 6.83 6.81
N CYS A 17 -3.65 7.99 6.14
CA CYS A 17 -4.38 8.05 4.87
C CYS A 17 -3.48 7.57 3.71
N THR A 18 -3.82 6.43 3.09
CA THR A 18 -3.32 6.10 1.75
C THR A 18 -3.84 7.17 0.80
N VAL A 19 -3.00 8.13 0.44
CA VAL A 19 -3.39 9.30 -0.34
C VAL A 19 -3.62 8.97 -1.82
N VAL A 20 -3.24 7.77 -2.29
CA VAL A 20 -3.40 7.37 -3.70
C VAL A 20 -4.05 6.00 -3.80
N ARG A 21 -5.24 5.96 -4.40
CA ARG A 21 -6.04 4.77 -4.68
C ARG A 21 -6.23 4.57 -6.18
N TYR A 22 -6.60 3.36 -6.58
CA TYR A 22 -6.58 2.94 -7.98
C TYR A 22 -7.94 2.46 -8.46
N GLU A 23 -8.31 2.80 -9.69
CA GLU A 23 -9.59 2.35 -10.29
C GLU A 23 -9.57 0.85 -10.63
N THR A 24 -8.39 0.30 -10.90
CA THR A 24 -8.21 -1.12 -11.27
C THR A 24 -6.95 -1.70 -10.61
N PRO A 25 -6.85 -3.03 -10.46
CA PRO A 25 -5.65 -3.68 -9.94
C PRO A 25 -4.42 -3.35 -10.77
N GLN A 26 -3.37 -2.88 -10.12
CA GLN A 26 -2.11 -2.50 -10.72
C GLN A 26 -1.05 -3.61 -10.71
N PRO A 27 -0.19 -3.65 -11.75
CA PRO A 27 -0.25 -2.83 -12.96
C PRO A 27 -1.39 -3.30 -13.90
N ALA A 28 -2.03 -2.37 -14.61
CA ALA A 28 -3.28 -2.63 -15.35
C ALA A 28 -3.17 -3.74 -16.41
N ASP A 29 -2.07 -3.83 -17.14
CA ASP A 29 -1.86 -4.77 -18.26
C ASP A 29 -1.12 -6.08 -17.88
N VAL A 30 -0.89 -6.31 -16.58
CA VAL A 30 -0.18 -7.48 -16.07
C VAL A 30 -1.17 -8.54 -15.59
N ALA A 31 -0.93 -9.80 -15.98
CA ALA A 31 -1.75 -10.94 -15.60
C ALA A 31 -1.67 -11.23 -14.09
N SER A 32 -2.81 -11.59 -13.51
CA SER A 32 -2.91 -12.01 -12.11
C SER A 32 -2.36 -13.42 -11.90
N LEU A 33 -1.71 -13.63 -10.76
CA LEU A 33 -1.31 -14.94 -10.27
C LEU A 33 -2.49 -15.63 -9.61
N SER A 34 -2.61 -16.94 -9.81
CA SER A 34 -3.65 -17.77 -9.17
C SER A 34 -3.30 -18.21 -7.75
N GLN A 35 -2.05 -18.01 -7.32
CA GLN A 35 -1.55 -18.42 -6.01
C GLN A 35 -0.36 -17.56 -5.59
N PHE A 36 -0.13 -17.46 -4.29
CA PHE A 36 1.11 -16.92 -3.76
C PHE A 36 2.27 -17.88 -4.12
N PRO A 37 3.40 -17.36 -4.65
CA PRO A 37 4.59 -18.17 -4.90
C PRO A 37 5.04 -18.92 -3.63
N GLU A 38 5.52 -20.16 -3.76
CA GLU A 38 5.95 -20.98 -2.60
C GLU A 38 6.94 -20.23 -1.70
N LYS A 39 7.88 -19.49 -2.29
CA LYS A 39 8.84 -18.65 -1.56
C LYS A 39 8.21 -17.54 -0.72
N MET A 40 6.96 -17.15 -0.95
CA MET A 40 6.21 -16.19 -0.14
C MET A 40 5.40 -16.85 0.96
N GLN A 41 5.11 -18.15 0.84
CA GLN A 41 4.27 -18.87 1.80
C GLN A 41 5.04 -19.11 3.09
N GLY A 42 4.39 -18.95 4.24
CA GLY A 42 4.96 -19.11 5.57
C GLY A 42 4.42 -18.13 6.58
N LEU A 43 4.99 -18.17 7.78
CA LEU A 43 4.70 -17.23 8.85
C LEU A 43 5.87 -16.25 9.00
N PHE A 44 5.54 -14.98 9.19
CA PHE A 44 6.51 -13.90 9.33
C PHE A 44 6.12 -12.98 10.48
N ILE A 45 7.12 -12.28 11.03
CA ILE A 45 6.96 -11.32 12.12
C ILE A 45 7.69 -10.01 11.84
N SER A 46 7.06 -8.87 12.13
CA SER A 46 7.69 -7.55 12.06
C SER A 46 8.53 -7.26 13.31
N GLU A 47 9.25 -6.13 13.32
CA GLU A 47 9.95 -5.65 14.52
C GLU A 47 8.98 -5.32 15.66
N ASP A 48 7.79 -4.83 15.31
CA ASP A 48 6.70 -4.46 16.23
C ASP A 48 5.84 -5.68 16.64
N GLN A 49 6.29 -6.90 16.32
CA GLN A 49 5.61 -8.16 16.61
C GLN A 49 4.28 -8.37 15.86
N ASP A 50 4.02 -7.60 14.81
CA ASP A 50 2.93 -7.91 13.89
C ASP A 50 3.22 -9.23 13.17
N THR A 51 2.18 -10.02 12.93
CA THR A 51 2.33 -11.30 12.22
C THR A 51 1.74 -11.20 10.82
N LEU A 52 2.46 -11.77 9.85
CA LEU A 52 1.97 -11.98 8.50
C LEU A 52 2.01 -13.48 8.22
N GLU A 53 0.86 -14.07 7.97
CA GLU A 53 0.72 -15.46 7.55
C GLU A 53 0.35 -15.48 6.08
N VAL A 54 1.11 -16.21 5.25
CA VAL A 54 0.84 -16.37 3.81
C VAL A 54 0.73 -17.85 3.50
N THR A 55 -0.39 -18.25 2.93
CA THR A 55 -0.66 -19.61 2.43
C THR A 55 -0.73 -19.58 0.91
N GLN A 56 -1.02 -20.72 0.27
CA GLN A 56 -1.12 -20.80 -1.18
C GLN A 56 -2.11 -19.77 -1.79
N PHE A 57 -3.24 -19.51 -1.12
CA PHE A 57 -4.29 -18.64 -1.66
C PHE A 57 -4.62 -17.44 -0.79
N LYS A 58 -4.21 -17.44 0.48
CA LYS A 58 -4.64 -16.44 1.46
C LYS A 58 -3.47 -15.81 2.18
N PHE A 59 -3.65 -14.58 2.63
CA PHE A 59 -2.79 -13.99 3.66
C PHE A 59 -3.61 -13.40 4.80
N HIS A 60 -3.02 -13.37 6.00
CA HIS A 60 -3.55 -12.69 7.17
C HIS A 60 -2.45 -11.83 7.79
N PHE A 61 -2.68 -10.52 7.88
CA PHE A 61 -1.88 -9.58 8.64
C PHE A 61 -2.57 -9.27 9.96
N ARG A 62 -1.85 -9.44 11.07
CA ARG A 62 -2.35 -9.20 12.43
C ARG A 62 -1.42 -8.26 13.17
N ASN A 63 -1.98 -7.26 13.84
CA ASN A 63 -1.28 -6.42 14.81
C ASN A 63 -1.70 -6.88 16.21
N GLY A 64 -0.78 -7.51 16.94
CA GLY A 64 -1.11 -8.25 18.16
C GLY A 64 -2.16 -9.34 17.89
N ASP A 65 -3.25 -9.31 18.68
CA ASP A 65 -4.35 -10.29 18.59
C ASP A 65 -5.42 -9.91 17.54
N GLU A 66 -5.35 -8.72 16.94
CA GLU A 66 -6.37 -8.23 16.02
C GLU A 66 -5.98 -8.53 14.56
N ILE A 67 -6.87 -9.21 13.83
CA ILE A 67 -6.74 -9.33 12.37
C ILE A 67 -7.08 -7.97 11.77
N GLN A 68 -6.05 -7.32 11.22
CA GLN A 68 -6.18 -6.02 10.59
C GLN A 68 -6.56 -6.17 9.11
N VAL A 69 -5.86 -7.05 8.39
CA VAL A 69 -6.05 -7.21 6.94
C VAL A 69 -5.97 -8.68 6.54
N LYS A 70 -6.85 -9.12 5.65
CA LYS A 70 -6.82 -10.44 5.03
C LYS A 70 -7.09 -10.33 3.54
N GLY A 71 -6.63 -11.31 2.78
CA GLY A 71 -7.01 -11.45 1.38
C GLY A 71 -7.04 -12.90 0.93
N ASP A 72 -7.82 -13.14 -0.13
CA ASP A 72 -8.06 -14.45 -0.73
C ASP A 72 -8.02 -14.34 -2.25
N LEU A 73 -7.01 -14.95 -2.88
CA LEU A 73 -6.82 -14.95 -4.33
C LEU A 73 -7.89 -15.75 -5.09
N CYS A 74 -8.70 -16.54 -4.39
CA CYS A 74 -9.85 -17.20 -4.99
C CYS A 74 -11.06 -16.26 -5.15
N GLY A 75 -11.04 -15.10 -4.49
CA GLY A 75 -12.06 -14.06 -4.58
C GLY A 75 -11.77 -13.02 -5.66
N ASN A 76 -12.57 -11.95 -5.68
CA ASN A 76 -12.42 -10.80 -6.57
C ASN A 76 -11.92 -9.53 -5.86
N GLU A 77 -11.63 -9.60 -4.57
CA GLU A 77 -11.17 -8.47 -3.74
C GLU A 77 -9.66 -8.49 -3.48
N THR A 78 -8.96 -9.55 -3.91
CA THR A 78 -7.52 -9.67 -3.75
C THR A 78 -6.90 -10.12 -5.06
N VAL A 79 -5.96 -9.34 -5.58
CA VAL A 79 -5.25 -9.64 -6.83
C VAL A 79 -3.75 -9.51 -6.60
N LEU A 80 -3.03 -10.58 -6.91
CA LEU A 80 -1.57 -10.60 -6.88
C LEU A 80 -1.02 -10.59 -8.30
N LYS A 81 -0.08 -9.70 -8.62
CA LYS A 81 0.57 -9.62 -9.93
C LYS A 81 2.07 -9.67 -9.78
N GLU A 82 2.78 -10.41 -10.63
CA GLU A 82 4.25 -10.35 -10.67
C GLU A 82 4.68 -9.24 -11.62
N PHE A 83 5.41 -8.26 -11.08
CA PHE A 83 5.89 -7.12 -11.86
C PHE A 83 7.36 -6.85 -11.55
N ARG A 84 8.22 -7.23 -12.50
CA ARG A 84 9.68 -7.16 -12.36
C ARG A 84 10.16 -7.95 -11.14
N ASN A 85 10.74 -7.29 -10.15
CA ASN A 85 11.25 -7.89 -8.92
C ASN A 85 10.31 -7.71 -7.72
N TYR A 86 9.05 -7.35 -7.98
CA TYR A 86 8.00 -7.18 -6.98
C TYR A 86 6.81 -8.09 -7.28
N TYR A 87 6.11 -8.46 -6.23
CA TYR A 87 4.73 -8.93 -6.28
C TYR A 87 3.84 -7.78 -5.86
N ILE A 88 2.97 -7.32 -6.74
CA ILE A 88 2.05 -6.21 -6.48
C ILE A 88 0.76 -6.81 -5.93
N LEU A 89 0.55 -6.63 -4.63
CA LEU A 89 -0.68 -7.03 -3.95
C LEU A 89 -1.68 -5.89 -4.08
N ASN A 90 -2.85 -6.20 -4.64
CA ASN A 90 -3.95 -5.27 -4.83
C ASN A 90 -5.11 -5.74 -3.97
N LEU A 91 -5.59 -4.86 -3.09
CA LEU A 91 -6.71 -5.13 -2.21
C LEU A 91 -7.84 -4.18 -2.59
N LYS A 92 -9.02 -4.74 -2.84
CA LYS A 92 -10.20 -3.94 -3.11
C LYS A 92 -10.73 -3.40 -1.78
N ASP A 93 -10.95 -2.10 -1.72
CA ASP A 93 -11.69 -1.44 -0.66
C ASP A 93 -12.87 -0.71 -1.32
N GLU A 94 -14.08 -1.16 -1.00
CA GLU A 94 -15.31 -0.77 -1.71
C GLU A 94 -15.21 -0.96 -3.24
N GLU A 95 -15.14 0.13 -3.99
CA GLU A 95 -15.02 0.16 -5.45
C GLU A 95 -13.65 0.62 -5.96
N VAL A 96 -12.69 0.82 -5.06
CA VAL A 96 -11.33 1.27 -5.36
C VAL A 96 -10.31 0.23 -4.88
N TRP A 97 -9.06 0.40 -5.30
CA TRP A 97 -7.99 -0.54 -5.01
C TRP A 97 -6.85 0.14 -4.26
N ASP A 98 -6.43 -0.47 -3.15
CA ASP A 98 -5.16 -0.20 -2.50
C ASP A 98 -4.07 -1.11 -3.08
N VAL A 99 -2.86 -0.57 -3.22
CA VAL A 99 -1.75 -1.24 -3.90
C VAL A 99 -0.53 -1.30 -2.98
N PHE A 100 -0.03 -2.51 -2.78
CA PHE A 100 1.13 -2.77 -1.93
C PHE A 100 2.18 -3.55 -2.73
N PRO A 101 3.27 -2.90 -3.16
CA PRO A 101 4.42 -3.62 -3.67
C PRO A 101 5.01 -4.49 -2.55
N VAL A 102 5.26 -5.75 -2.87
CA VAL A 102 5.89 -6.72 -1.97
C VAL A 102 7.17 -7.23 -2.61
N ARG A 103 8.27 -7.22 -1.86
CA ARG A 103 9.56 -7.72 -2.32
C ARG A 103 10.09 -8.79 -1.38
N LEU A 104 10.51 -9.92 -1.95
CA LEU A 104 11.28 -10.91 -1.21
C LEU A 104 12.76 -10.55 -1.19
N LYS A 105 13.39 -10.64 -0.02
CA LYS A 105 14.84 -10.49 0.13
C LYS A 105 15.33 -11.40 1.24
N ASN A 106 16.20 -12.36 0.91
CA ASN A 106 16.77 -13.31 1.87
C ASN A 106 15.68 -14.05 2.70
N ASP A 107 14.66 -14.57 2.03
CA ASP A 107 13.47 -15.21 2.62
C ASP A 107 12.56 -14.32 3.47
N ASP A 108 12.89 -13.04 3.66
CA ASP A 108 12.06 -12.03 4.31
C ASP A 108 11.13 -11.33 3.31
N LEU A 109 10.01 -10.81 3.81
CA LEU A 109 9.08 -9.98 3.04
C LEU A 109 9.26 -8.51 3.39
N GLN A 110 9.32 -7.66 2.37
CA GLN A 110 9.25 -6.21 2.49
C GLN A 110 7.95 -5.76 1.85
N VAL A 111 7.03 -5.21 2.63
CA VAL A 111 5.77 -4.65 2.16
C VAL A 111 5.92 -3.13 2.10
N PHE A 112 5.66 -2.53 0.95
CA PHE A 112 5.79 -1.10 0.73
C PHE A 112 4.42 -0.42 0.75
N PHE A 113 4.36 0.77 1.35
CA PHE A 113 3.18 1.59 1.52
C PHE A 113 3.32 2.88 0.72
N SER A 114 2.19 3.53 0.41
CA SER A 114 2.21 4.84 -0.22
C SER A 114 3.03 5.81 0.63
N ALA A 115 3.78 6.69 -0.04
CA ALA A 115 4.55 7.74 0.59
C ALA A 115 3.65 8.77 1.28
N THR A 116 4.28 9.69 2.01
CA THR A 116 3.62 10.82 2.68
C THR A 116 2.72 11.61 1.72
N ALA A 117 1.67 12.23 2.25
CA ALA A 117 0.73 13.05 1.48
C ALA A 117 1.42 14.08 0.58
N SER A 118 2.43 14.77 1.10
CA SER A 118 3.22 15.77 0.35
C SER A 118 3.97 15.16 -0.86
N ARG A 119 4.49 13.94 -0.72
CA ARG A 119 5.19 13.26 -1.82
C ARG A 119 4.18 12.77 -2.86
N ALA A 120 3.05 12.25 -2.41
CA ALA A 120 1.96 11.83 -3.28
C ALA A 120 1.45 13.01 -4.12
N GLU A 121 1.16 14.16 -3.48
CA GLU A 121 0.72 15.38 -4.16
C GLU A 121 1.66 15.81 -5.29
N GLU A 122 2.98 15.91 -5.03
CA GLU A 122 3.97 16.27 -6.05
C GLU A 122 3.93 15.30 -7.25
N LEU A 123 3.80 14.00 -6.99
CA LEU A 123 3.73 12.98 -8.03
C LEU A 123 2.42 12.99 -8.81
N MET A 124 1.32 13.36 -8.16
CA MET A 124 0.00 13.45 -8.78
C MET A 124 -0.08 14.67 -9.69
N GLU A 125 0.48 15.81 -9.27
CA GLU A 125 0.61 17.00 -10.13
C GLU A 125 1.39 16.70 -11.41
N GLU A 126 2.49 15.95 -11.31
CA GLU A 126 3.22 15.51 -12.50
C GLU A 126 2.40 14.52 -13.35
N LEU A 127 1.70 13.58 -12.71
CA LEU A 127 0.91 12.58 -13.43
C LEU A 127 -0.23 13.21 -14.24
N LYS A 128 -0.83 14.30 -13.75
CA LYS A 128 -1.88 15.07 -14.44
C LYS A 128 -1.47 15.57 -15.83
N GLU A 129 -0.16 15.73 -16.09
CA GLU A 129 0.34 16.12 -17.42
C GLU A 129 0.14 15.01 -18.46
N THR A 130 0.04 13.75 -18.03
CA THR A 130 0.01 12.57 -18.92
C THR A 130 -1.25 11.72 -18.78
N SER A 131 -1.93 11.77 -17.63
CA SER A 131 -3.03 10.87 -17.29
C SER A 131 -4.09 11.59 -16.45
N ALA A 132 -5.31 11.06 -16.45
CA ALA A 132 -6.36 11.56 -15.58
C ALA A 132 -6.05 11.21 -14.11
N VAL A 133 -6.13 12.23 -13.25
CA VAL A 133 -6.07 12.10 -11.81
C VAL A 133 -7.33 12.74 -11.25
N LYS A 134 -8.10 12.00 -10.46
CA LYS A 134 -9.29 12.51 -9.78
C LYS A 134 -8.93 12.80 -8.32
N GLU A 135 -9.40 13.92 -7.80
CA GLU A 135 -9.32 14.27 -6.38
C GLU A 135 -10.66 13.94 -5.74
N ILE A 136 -10.64 13.08 -4.73
CA ILE A 136 -11.83 12.67 -3.99
C ILE A 136 -11.80 13.39 -2.64
N PRO A 137 -12.77 14.27 -2.36
CA PRO A 137 -12.85 14.97 -1.08
C PRO A 137 -13.55 14.12 -0.02
N ASP A 138 -13.26 14.41 1.25
CA ASP A 138 -13.94 13.86 2.42
C ASP A 138 -15.28 14.60 2.69
N GLU A 139 -15.92 14.27 3.81
CA GLU A 139 -17.19 14.90 4.23
C GLU A 139 -17.08 16.41 4.51
N ASP A 140 -15.88 16.89 4.88
CA ASP A 140 -15.60 18.29 5.17
C ASP A 140 -15.18 19.08 3.92
N GLY A 141 -14.97 18.38 2.80
CA GLY A 141 -14.57 18.94 1.51
C GLY A 141 -13.05 19.05 1.33
N ASP A 142 -12.27 18.55 2.29
CA ASP A 142 -10.82 18.45 2.20
C ASP A 142 -10.43 17.22 1.37
N LEU A 143 -9.23 17.21 0.79
CA LEU A 143 -8.78 16.08 -0.04
C LEU A 143 -8.60 14.82 0.82
N GLU A 144 -9.38 13.78 0.51
CA GLU A 144 -9.26 12.47 1.14
C GLU A 144 -8.20 11.61 0.43
N TYR A 145 -8.34 11.42 -0.89
CA TYR A 145 -7.39 10.68 -1.71
C TYR A 145 -7.46 11.04 -3.21
N TYR A 146 -6.37 10.75 -3.91
CA TYR A 146 -6.33 10.75 -5.38
C TYR A 146 -6.75 9.39 -5.92
N LEU A 147 -7.65 9.37 -6.91
CA LEU A 147 -8.04 8.18 -7.64
C LEU A 147 -7.42 8.20 -9.04
N ILE A 148 -6.60 7.18 -9.34
CA ILE A 148 -5.83 7.10 -10.58
C ILE A 148 -6.01 5.76 -11.31
N ALA A 149 -5.79 5.78 -12.63
CA ALA A 149 -5.78 4.58 -13.47
C ALA A 149 -4.53 4.58 -14.37
N PRO A 150 -3.32 4.49 -13.79
CA PRO A 150 -2.09 4.64 -14.55
C PRO A 150 -1.88 3.47 -15.52
N THR A 151 -1.18 3.73 -16.62
CA THR A 151 -0.59 2.67 -17.43
C THR A 151 0.52 1.96 -16.64
N SER A 152 0.93 0.76 -17.06
CA SER A 152 2.01 0.05 -16.36
C SER A 152 3.37 0.76 -16.40
N GLU A 153 3.62 1.59 -17.43
CA GLU A 153 4.82 2.42 -17.49
C GLU A 153 4.72 3.64 -16.55
N GLU A 154 3.54 4.25 -16.43
CA GLU A 154 3.28 5.28 -15.43
C GLU A 154 3.39 4.72 -14.01
N PHE A 155 2.76 3.58 -13.73
CA PHE A 155 2.90 2.89 -12.44
C PHE A 155 4.36 2.61 -12.12
N ARG A 156 5.13 2.11 -13.09
CA ARG A 156 6.58 1.93 -12.95
C ARG A 156 7.31 3.24 -12.67
N ARG A 157 6.92 4.34 -13.33
CA ARG A 157 7.50 5.67 -13.10
C ARG A 157 7.21 6.13 -11.67
N LEU A 158 5.98 6.00 -11.19
CA LEU A 158 5.57 6.32 -9.81
C LEU A 158 6.38 5.53 -8.79
N MET A 159 6.51 4.20 -8.98
CA MET A 159 7.36 3.36 -8.13
C MET A 159 8.82 3.84 -8.09
N ARG A 160 9.41 4.18 -9.24
CA ARG A 160 10.80 4.67 -9.30
C ARG A 160 10.99 6.03 -8.68
N LYS A 161 9.94 6.86 -8.69
CA LYS A 161 9.95 8.18 -8.07
C LYS A 161 9.63 8.13 -6.58
N GLY A 162 9.42 6.95 -6.00
CA GLY A 162 9.23 6.82 -4.57
C GLY A 162 7.80 7.11 -4.12
N LEU A 163 6.80 6.78 -4.95
CA LEU A 163 5.42 6.70 -4.47
C LEU A 163 5.28 5.64 -3.36
N PHE A 164 6.17 4.64 -3.34
CA PHE A 164 6.16 3.55 -2.37
C PHE A 164 7.50 3.46 -1.62
N ASP A 165 7.76 4.44 -0.75
CA ASP A 165 9.04 4.57 -0.04
C ASP A 165 8.99 4.10 1.42
N GLU A 166 7.80 4.11 2.03
CA GLU A 166 7.59 3.54 3.36
C GLU A 166 7.52 2.01 3.26
N ARG A 167 8.10 1.30 4.24
CA ARG A 167 8.09 -0.16 4.23
C ARG A 167 8.05 -0.77 5.62
N LEU A 168 7.35 -1.90 5.71
CA LEU A 168 7.45 -2.85 6.82
C LEU A 168 8.28 -4.05 6.41
N LEU A 169 9.16 -4.48 7.31
CA LEU A 169 9.99 -5.67 7.14
C LEU A 169 9.42 -6.81 7.98
N PHE A 170 9.14 -7.93 7.34
CA PHE A 170 8.66 -9.16 7.97
C PHE A 170 9.72 -10.24 7.85
N LYS A 171 10.25 -10.66 9.00
CA LYS A 171 11.20 -11.75 9.12
C LYS A 171 10.47 -13.08 9.12
N ARG A 172 10.92 -14.03 8.30
CA ARG A 172 10.35 -15.37 8.31
C ARG A 172 10.62 -16.05 9.64
N ILE A 173 9.58 -16.60 10.25
CA ILE A 173 9.71 -17.49 11.41
C ILE A 173 10.14 -18.86 10.87
N LYS A 174 11.28 -19.35 11.36
CA LYS A 174 11.80 -20.68 11.06
C LYS A 174 11.11 -21.75 11.90
#